data_AF-A0AAN7ZNR9-F1
#
_entry.id   AF-A0AAN7ZNR9-F1
#
_cell.length_a   1.000
_cell.length_b   1.000
_cell.length_c   1.000
_cell.angle_alpha   90.00
_cell.angle_beta   90.00
_cell.angle_gamma   90.00
#
_symmetry.space_group_name_H-M   'P 1'
#
loop_
_entity.id
_entity.type
_entity.pdbx_description
1 polymer ?
#
loop_
_entity_poly.entity_id
_entity_poly.type
_entity_poly.pdbx_seq_one_letter_code
_entity_poly.pdbx_strand_id
1 'polypeptide(L)'
;MPLIHLHYPKGTFTPDALTATATQFTRDGEGLEKIPLSEWAMSTTFIYAHEHAPELVLHGGKPGGNRVVSVEINVIQGGYSATTKTELIKRVTDTIGKYGDLPKEGPRRVYVVIREVAEANWGFDGQNINLEVLRDPASAEGQEPL
;
A
#
# COMPACT_ATOMS: atom_id res chain seq x y z
N MET A 1 -7.31 6.06 3.39
CA MET A 1 -6.13 6.30 4.26
C MET A 1 -5.42 4.99 4.65
N PRO A 2 -4.70 4.31 3.76
CA PRO A 2 -3.93 3.13 4.12
C PRO A 2 -2.60 3.42 4.81
N LEU A 3 -2.21 2.55 5.75
CA LEU A 3 -0.83 2.41 6.21
C LEU A 3 -0.22 1.16 5.59
N ILE A 4 0.71 1.35 4.66
CA ILE A 4 1.24 0.30 3.81
C ILE A 4 2.69 0.00 4.20
N HIS A 5 3.02 -1.27 4.42
CA HIS A 5 4.39 -1.74 4.59
C HIS A 5 4.79 -2.51 3.34
N LEU A 6 5.79 -1.99 2.63
CA LEU A 6 6.33 -2.59 1.41
C LEU A 6 7.70 -3.19 1.73
N HIS A 7 7.79 -4.52 1.76
CA HIS A 7 9.03 -5.25 2.04
C HIS A 7 9.60 -5.83 0.75
N TYR A 8 10.87 -5.58 0.48
CA TYR A 8 11.53 -6.03 -0.74
C TYR A 8 13.04 -6.23 -0.55
N PRO A 9 13.68 -7.16 -1.29
CA PRO A 9 15.12 -7.29 -1.35
C PRO A 9 15.80 -6.07 -1.99
N LYS A 10 17.01 -5.75 -1.56
CA LYS A 10 17.83 -4.69 -2.12
C LYS A 10 17.95 -4.80 -3.63
N GLY A 11 17.77 -3.67 -4.31
CA GLY A 11 17.83 -3.59 -5.77
C GLY A 11 16.52 -3.89 -6.49
N THR A 12 15.43 -4.21 -5.77
CA THR A 12 14.10 -4.41 -6.39
C THR A 12 13.59 -3.12 -7.04
N PHE A 13 13.85 -1.95 -6.45
CA PHE A 13 13.40 -0.66 -6.99
C PHE A 13 14.57 0.33 -7.07
N THR A 14 14.59 1.13 -8.13
CA THR A 14 15.31 2.42 -8.11
C THR A 14 14.52 3.43 -7.25
N PRO A 15 15.14 4.55 -6.81
CA PRO A 15 14.41 5.59 -6.09
C PRO A 15 13.16 6.09 -6.84
N ASP A 16 13.28 6.40 -8.13
CA ASP A 16 12.15 6.87 -8.96
C ASP A 16 11.05 5.81 -9.10
N ALA A 17 11.44 4.53 -9.27
CA ALA A 17 10.49 3.42 -9.36
C ALA A 17 9.74 3.18 -8.03
N LEU A 18 10.43 3.38 -6.90
CA LEU A 18 9.81 3.31 -5.58
C LEU A 18 8.81 4.45 -5.39
N THR A 19 9.16 5.68 -5.76
CA THR A 19 8.24 6.83 -5.72
C THR A 19 7.03 6.64 -6.62
N ALA A 20 7.22 6.09 -7.84
CA ALA A 20 6.12 5.76 -8.75
C ALA A 20 5.21 4.66 -8.19
N THR A 21 5.80 3.66 -7.53
CA THR A 21 5.06 2.59 -6.83
C THR A 21 4.22 3.16 -5.68
N ALA A 22 4.82 3.98 -4.82
CA ALA A 22 4.16 4.64 -3.69
C ALA A 22 2.99 5.54 -4.16
N THR A 23 3.23 6.33 -5.21
CA THR A 23 2.17 7.16 -5.84
C THR A 23 1.01 6.30 -6.32
N GLN A 24 1.28 5.21 -7.03
CA GLN A 24 0.24 4.34 -7.57
C GLN A 24 -0.54 3.62 -6.46
N PHE A 25 0.16 3.09 -5.44
CA PHE A 25 -0.47 2.47 -4.28
C PHE A 25 -1.41 3.43 -3.55
N THR A 26 -0.98 4.68 -3.36
CA THR A 26 -1.79 5.73 -2.74
C THR A 26 -3.08 5.97 -3.53
N ARG A 27 -2.95 6.19 -4.84
CA ARG A 27 -4.12 6.43 -5.70
C ARG A 27 -5.09 5.26 -5.73
N ASP A 28 -4.58 4.03 -5.80
CA ASP A 28 -5.41 2.83 -5.84
C ASP A 28 -6.09 2.55 -4.50
N GLY A 29 -5.38 2.75 -3.39
CA GLY A 29 -5.93 2.60 -2.04
C GLY A 29 -7.09 3.56 -1.80
N GLU A 30 -6.84 4.87 -1.91
CA GLU A 30 -7.88 5.89 -1.71
C GLU A 30 -9.02 5.75 -2.72
N GLY A 31 -8.70 5.54 -4.00
CA GLY A 31 -9.70 5.43 -5.06
C GLY A 31 -10.63 4.23 -4.89
N LEU A 32 -10.10 3.08 -4.46
CA LEU A 32 -10.92 1.88 -4.21
C LEU A 32 -11.72 1.96 -2.90
N GLU A 33 -11.31 2.80 -1.94
CA GLU A 33 -12.11 3.16 -0.75
C GLU A 33 -13.21 4.18 -1.05
N LYS A 34 -13.22 4.72 -2.28
CA LYS A 34 -14.08 5.82 -2.74
C LYS A 34 -13.82 7.13 -2.00
N ILE A 35 -12.59 7.32 -1.53
CA ILE A 35 -12.14 8.58 -0.96
C ILE A 35 -11.77 9.53 -2.11
N PRO A 36 -12.20 10.80 -2.09
CA PRO A 36 -11.79 11.78 -3.10
C PRO A 36 -10.26 11.90 -3.17
N LEU A 37 -9.69 11.90 -4.38
CA LEU A 37 -8.24 12.02 -4.58
C LEU A 37 -7.76 13.49 -4.48
N SER A 38 -8.16 14.19 -3.41
CA SER A 38 -7.63 15.53 -3.10
C SER A 38 -6.19 15.45 -2.60
N GLU A 39 -5.44 16.56 -2.63
CA GLU A 39 -4.07 16.60 -2.13
C GLU A 39 -4.00 16.20 -0.64
N TRP A 40 -4.96 16.69 0.16
CA TRP A 40 -5.09 16.30 1.56
C TRP A 40 -5.31 14.79 1.72
N ALA A 41 -6.33 14.21 1.08
CA ALA A 41 -6.64 12.79 1.24
C ALA A 41 -5.47 11.89 0.82
N MET A 42 -4.82 12.23 -0.30
CA MET A 42 -3.62 11.56 -0.77
C MET A 42 -2.46 11.62 0.24
N SER A 43 -2.29 12.75 0.92
CA SER A 43 -1.24 12.93 1.94
C SER A 43 -1.43 12.07 3.20
N THR A 44 -2.65 11.57 3.43
CA THR A 44 -2.95 10.72 4.59
C THR A 44 -2.48 9.27 4.42
N THR A 45 -2.16 8.84 3.19
CA THR A 45 -1.60 7.50 2.94
C THR A 45 -0.10 7.49 3.19
N PHE A 46 0.37 6.54 3.99
CA PHE A 46 1.80 6.35 4.21
C PHE A 46 2.27 4.99 3.69
N ILE A 47 3.42 4.99 3.02
CA ILE A 47 4.10 3.78 2.57
C ILE A 47 5.47 3.70 3.27
N TYR A 48 5.63 2.73 4.15
CA TYR A 48 6.90 2.38 4.76
C TYR A 48 7.63 1.37 3.87
N ALA A 49 8.69 1.83 3.21
CA ALA A 49 9.56 1.00 2.39
C ALA A 49 10.63 0.32 3.27
N HIS A 50 10.61 -1.01 3.31
CA HIS A 50 11.54 -1.85 4.06
C HIS A 50 12.41 -2.62 3.07
N GLU A 51 13.59 -2.07 2.75
CA GLU A 51 14.59 -2.75 1.93
C GLU A 51 15.41 -3.74 2.78
N HIS A 52 15.52 -4.98 2.32
CA HIS A 52 16.22 -6.05 3.03
C HIS A 52 17.45 -6.51 2.24
N ALA A 53 18.53 -6.84 2.94
CA ALA A 53 19.67 -7.51 2.29
C ALA A 53 19.21 -8.88 1.71
N PRO A 54 19.54 -9.23 0.45
CA PRO A 54 18.99 -10.42 -0.21
C PRO A 54 19.25 -11.75 0.53
N GLU A 55 20.36 -11.85 1.26
CA GLU A 55 20.75 -13.00 2.08
C GLU A 55 19.88 -13.17 3.34
N LEU A 56 19.19 -12.12 3.79
CA LEU A 56 18.28 -12.14 4.93
C LEU A 56 16.85 -12.54 4.54
N VAL A 57 16.57 -12.65 3.24
CA VAL A 57 15.26 -13.10 2.74
C VAL A 57 15.33 -14.58 2.46
N LEU A 58 14.78 -15.37 3.38
CA LEU A 58 14.81 -16.83 3.34
C LEU A 58 13.54 -17.39 2.69
N HIS A 59 13.70 -18.37 1.81
CA HIS A 59 12.61 -19.09 1.15
C HIS A 59 12.73 -20.59 1.47
N GLY A 60 11.69 -21.15 2.11
CA GLY A 60 11.70 -22.56 2.52
C GLY A 60 12.85 -22.92 3.48
N GLY A 61 13.26 -21.96 4.32
CA GLY A 61 14.37 -22.13 5.27
C GLY A 61 15.77 -21.98 4.65
N LYS A 62 15.89 -21.54 3.40
CA LYS A 62 17.17 -21.34 2.70
C LYS A 62 17.32 -19.93 2.16
N PRO A 63 18.55 -19.39 2.04
CA PRO A 63 18.78 -18.16 1.28
C PRO A 63 18.28 -18.28 -0.16
N GLY A 64 17.86 -17.17 -0.76
CA GLY A 64 17.36 -17.14 -2.15
C GLY A 64 15.96 -16.55 -2.30
N GLY A 65 15.40 -15.94 -1.27
CA GLY A 65 14.20 -15.10 -1.36
C GLY A 65 14.45 -13.75 -2.03
N ASN A 66 15.46 -13.61 -2.88
CA ASN A 66 15.86 -12.35 -3.50
C ASN A 66 14.91 -11.84 -4.60
N ARG A 67 13.74 -12.46 -4.75
CA ARG A 67 12.76 -12.17 -5.81
C ARG A 67 11.32 -12.15 -5.29
N VAL A 68 11.15 -12.01 -3.97
CA VAL A 68 9.82 -11.91 -3.34
C VAL A 68 9.59 -10.49 -2.86
N VAL A 69 8.39 -9.97 -3.09
CA VAL A 69 7.92 -8.71 -2.50
C VAL A 69 6.70 -9.04 -1.65
N SER A 70 6.62 -8.47 -0.45
CA SER A 70 5.40 -8.54 0.35
C SER A 70 4.89 -7.15 0.67
N VAL A 71 3.58 -6.99 0.58
CA VAL A 71 2.87 -5.75 0.87
C VAL A 71 1.84 -6.03 1.94
N GLU A 72 1.91 -5.28 3.02
CA GLU A 72 0.91 -5.30 4.08
C GLU A 72 0.15 -3.98 4.05
N ILE A 73 -1.16 -4.04 3.86
CA ILE A 73 -2.03 -2.89 3.69
C ILE A 73 -2.99 -2.87 4.88
N ASN A 74 -2.79 -1.93 5.80
CA ASN A 74 -3.68 -1.75 6.95
C ASN A 74 -4.65 -0.61 6.63
N VAL A 75 -5.95 -0.87 6.84
CA VAL A 75 -7.03 0.09 6.55
C VAL A 75 -8.14 -0.01 7.56
N ILE A 76 -8.99 1.02 7.62
CA ILE A 76 -10.21 1.00 8.42
C ILE A 76 -11.20 -0.03 7.84
N GLN A 77 -11.76 -0.87 8.70
CA GLN A 77 -12.78 -1.85 8.34
C GLN A 77 -13.98 -1.18 7.67
N GLY A 78 -14.48 -1.78 6.58
CA GLY A 78 -15.58 -1.21 5.78
C GLY A 78 -15.13 -0.27 4.66
N GLY A 79 -13.82 -0.02 4.53
CA GLY A 79 -13.23 0.72 3.41
C GLY A 79 -13.36 -0.04 2.09
N TYR A 80 -13.18 -1.37 2.13
CA TYR A 80 -13.25 -2.24 0.95
C TYR A 80 -14.29 -3.35 1.05
N SER A 81 -14.99 -3.57 -0.06
CA SER A 81 -15.73 -4.80 -0.33
C SER A 81 -14.80 -5.97 -0.69
N ALA A 82 -15.32 -7.20 -0.73
CA ALA A 82 -14.57 -8.35 -1.24
C ALA A 82 -14.06 -8.12 -2.69
N THR A 83 -14.89 -7.50 -3.55
CA THR A 83 -14.52 -7.20 -4.94
C THR A 83 -13.39 -6.19 -5.02
N THR A 84 -13.46 -5.10 -4.25
CA THR A 84 -12.42 -4.06 -4.26
C THR A 84 -11.12 -4.54 -3.61
N LYS A 85 -11.16 -5.46 -2.64
CA LYS A 85 -9.95 -6.14 -2.12
C LYS A 85 -9.24 -6.95 -3.20
N THR A 86 -9.99 -7.75 -3.96
CA THR A 86 -9.44 -8.53 -5.09
C THR A 86 -8.81 -7.61 -6.13
N GLU A 87 -9.48 -6.50 -6.47
CA GLU A 87 -8.95 -5.52 -7.41
C GLU A 87 -7.69 -4.82 -6.86
N LEU A 88 -7.66 -4.44 -5.58
CA LEU A 88 -6.48 -3.84 -4.96
C LEU A 88 -5.28 -4.79 -5.00
N ILE A 89 -5.48 -6.07 -4.64
CA ILE A 89 -4.43 -7.11 -4.72
C ILE A 89 -3.86 -7.20 -6.13
N LYS A 90 -4.73 -7.19 -7.14
CA LYS A 90 -4.32 -7.23 -8.55
C LYS A 90 -3.51 -5.99 -8.92
N ARG A 91 -4.00 -4.78 -8.62
CA ARG A 91 -3.33 -3.52 -8.99
C ARG A 91 -1.99 -3.33 -8.30
N VAL A 92 -1.90 -3.71 -7.02
CA VAL A 92 -0.64 -3.71 -6.26
C VAL A 92 0.37 -4.65 -6.92
N THR A 93 -0.06 -5.87 -7.25
CA THR A 93 0.79 -6.86 -7.92
C THR A 93 1.26 -6.39 -9.30
N ASP A 94 0.37 -5.78 -10.09
CA ASP A 94 0.70 -5.25 -11.41
C ASP A 94 1.64 -4.05 -11.33
N THR A 95 1.43 -3.16 -10.36
CA THR A 95 2.29 -2.00 -10.10
C THR A 95 3.72 -2.43 -9.74
N ILE A 96 3.86 -3.40 -8.84
CA ILE A 96 5.17 -3.97 -8.49
C ILE A 96 5.79 -4.62 -9.73
N GLY A 97 5.02 -5.37 -10.52
CA GLY A 97 5.53 -5.96 -11.76
C GLY A 97 5.90 -4.95 -12.85
N LYS A 98 5.36 -3.73 -12.79
CA LYS A 98 5.66 -2.65 -13.73
C LYS A 98 6.92 -1.88 -13.33
N TYR A 99 7.08 -1.55 -12.06
CA TYR A 99 8.14 -0.66 -11.58
C TYR A 99 9.30 -1.40 -10.90
N GLY A 100 9.07 -2.60 -10.37
CA GLY A 100 10.11 -3.41 -9.73
C GLY A 100 10.91 -4.23 -10.75
N ASP A 101 12.19 -4.45 -10.44
CA ASP A 101 13.06 -5.38 -11.17
C ASP A 101 12.77 -6.83 -10.77
N LEU A 102 11.59 -7.31 -11.18
CA LEU A 102 11.17 -8.71 -11.00
C LEU A 102 11.31 -9.48 -12.33
N PRO A 103 11.45 -10.82 -12.26
CA PRO A 103 11.47 -11.66 -13.46
C PRO A 103 10.27 -11.36 -14.37
N LYS A 104 10.56 -11.02 -15.64
CA LYS A 104 9.54 -10.72 -16.66
C LYS A 104 8.79 -11.98 -17.11
N GLU A 105 9.43 -13.14 -16.97
CA GLU A 105 8.89 -14.45 -17.30
C GLU A 105 8.69 -15.30 -16.04
N GLY A 106 7.58 -16.04 -15.97
CA GLY A 106 7.21 -16.86 -14.83
C GLY A 106 6.37 -16.13 -13.76
N PRO A 107 6.01 -16.83 -12.66
CA PRO A 107 5.14 -16.27 -11.63
C PRO A 107 5.85 -15.16 -10.84
N ARG A 108 5.26 -13.95 -10.85
CA ARG A 108 5.65 -12.85 -9.96
C ARG A 108 5.34 -13.25 -8.52
N ARG A 109 6.36 -13.32 -7.66
CA ARG A 109 6.19 -13.65 -6.24
C ARG A 109 5.90 -12.37 -5.46
N VAL A 110 4.67 -11.88 -5.58
CA VAL A 110 4.15 -10.75 -4.81
C VAL A 110 3.08 -11.26 -3.86
N TYR A 111 3.28 -11.02 -2.56
CA TYR A 111 2.28 -11.30 -1.53
C TYR A 111 1.62 -9.99 -1.14
N VAL A 112 0.28 -9.95 -1.14
CA VAL A 112 -0.48 -8.79 -0.67
C VAL A 112 -1.40 -9.26 0.45
N VAL A 113 -1.25 -8.64 1.62
CA VAL A 113 -2.06 -8.90 2.81
C VAL A 113 -2.81 -7.63 3.16
N ILE A 114 -4.14 -7.71 3.15
CA ILE A 114 -5.00 -6.59 3.58
C ILE A 114 -5.48 -6.90 5.00
N ARG A 115 -5.22 -5.98 5.93
CA ARG A 115 -5.72 -6.03 7.31
C ARG A 115 -6.72 -4.92 7.52
N GLU A 116 -7.93 -5.31 7.90
CA GLU A 116 -8.97 -4.38 8.31
C GLU A 116 -8.91 -4.19 9.82
N VAL A 117 -8.72 -2.94 10.21
CA VAL A 117 -8.63 -2.50 11.59
C VAL A 117 -9.97 -1.87 11.95
N ALA A 118 -10.56 -2.31 13.07
CA ALA A 118 -11.77 -1.68 13.58
C ALA A 118 -11.54 -0.17 13.79
N GLU A 119 -12.52 0.66 13.46
CA GLU A 119 -12.39 2.13 13.46
C GLU A 119 -11.92 2.69 14.82
N ALA A 120 -12.40 2.14 15.93
CA ALA A 120 -11.98 2.51 17.28
C ALA A 120 -10.48 2.27 17.56
N ASN A 121 -9.83 1.43 16.77
CA ASN A 121 -8.39 1.13 16.85
C ASN A 121 -7.57 1.89 15.79
N TRP A 122 -8.20 2.76 15.00
CA TRP A 122 -7.54 3.59 14.01
C TRP A 122 -7.38 5.02 14.51
N GLY A 123 -6.15 5.37 14.90
CA GLY A 123 -5.78 6.70 15.38
C GLY A 123 -5.10 7.54 14.30
N PHE A 124 -5.41 8.84 14.28
CA PHE A 124 -4.80 9.86 13.44
C PHE A 124 -4.72 11.17 14.25
N ASP A 125 -3.53 11.77 14.35
CA ASP A 125 -3.26 12.98 15.16
C ASP A 125 -3.81 12.94 16.60
N GLY A 126 -3.71 11.78 17.24
CA GLY A 126 -4.17 11.57 18.62
C GLY A 126 -5.69 11.43 18.78
N GLN A 127 -6.44 11.36 17.67
CA GLN A 127 -7.89 11.17 17.65
C GLN A 127 -8.26 9.93 16.82
N ASN A 128 -9.50 9.47 16.93
CA ASN A 128 -10.06 8.51 16.00
C ASN A 128 -10.66 9.24 14.79
N ILE A 129 -10.54 8.64 13.61
CA ILE A 129 -11.14 9.11 12.37
C ILE A 129 -11.94 7.98 11.74
N ASN A 130 -13.04 8.33 11.07
CA ASN A 130 -13.92 7.38 10.43
C ASN A 130 -13.94 7.54 8.91
N LEU A 131 -14.44 6.50 8.23
CA LEU A 131 -14.50 6.48 6.77
C LEU A 131 -15.49 7.49 6.19
N GLU A 132 -16.52 7.90 6.94
CA GLU A 132 -17.50 8.88 6.47
C GLU A 132 -16.86 10.26 6.32
N VAL A 133 -16.08 10.69 7.31
CA VAL A 133 -15.30 11.94 7.27
C VAL A 133 -14.32 11.92 6.10
N LEU A 134 -13.59 10.81 5.91
CA LEU A 134 -12.62 10.71 4.80
C LEU A 134 -13.28 10.74 3.42
N ARG A 135 -14.53 10.25 3.29
CA ARG A 135 -15.25 10.22 2.02
C ARG A 135 -15.97 11.53 1.70
N ASP A 136 -16.21 12.37 2.71
CA ASP A 136 -16.87 13.66 2.54
C ASP A 136 -15.91 14.69 1.93
N PRO A 137 -16.15 15.17 0.69
CA PRO A 137 -15.31 16.19 0.07
C PRO A 137 -15.21 17.48 0.90
N ALA A 138 -16.27 17.83 1.66
CA ALA A 138 -16.26 19.02 2.50
C ALA A 138 -15.28 18.90 3.68
N SER A 139 -14.97 17.68 4.12
CA SER A 139 -13.98 17.45 5.19
C SER A 139 -12.55 17.75 4.74
N ALA A 140 -12.29 17.76 3.43
CA ALA A 140 -11.00 18.12 2.84
C ALA A 140 -10.90 19.61 2.47
N GLU A 141 -12.00 20.37 2.47
CA GLU A 141 -11.98 21.80 2.13
C GLU A 141 -11.22 22.61 3.20
N GLY A 142 -10.18 23.32 2.77
CA GLY A 142 -9.38 24.17 3.66
C GLY A 142 -8.34 23.43 4.51
N GLN A 143 -8.20 22.10 4.36
CA GLN A 143 -7.11 21.36 4.99
C GLN A 143 -5.84 21.42 4.13
N GLU A 144 -4.71 21.73 4.76
CA GLU A 144 -3.40 21.63 4.13
C GLU A 144 -2.95 20.16 4.08
N PRO A 145 -2.27 19.71 3.02
CA PRO A 145 -1.61 18.41 3.00
C PRO A 145 -0.61 18.26 4.16
N LEU A 146 -0.44 17.04 4.66
CA LEU A 146 0.54 16.70 5.70
C LEU A 146 1.99 16.86 5.24
#